data_AF-A0A9D8RPX2-F1
#
_entry.id   AF-A0A9D8RPX2-F1
#
_cell.length_a   1.000
_cell.length_b   1.000
_cell.length_c   1.000
_cell.angle_alpha   90.00
_cell.angle_beta   90.00
_cell.angle_gamma   90.00
#
_symmetry.space_group_name_H-M   'P 1'
#
loop_
_entity.id
_entity.type
_entity.pdbx_description
1 polymer ?
#
loop_
_entity_poly.entity_id
_entity_poly.type
_entity_poly.pdbx_seq_one_letter_code
_entity_poly.pdbx_strand_id
1 'polypeptide(L)'
;MTTISCTYTGDGETKLVHGPTGTVLETDLPPDNGGKGRRFSPTDLLASAFASCVLTIMGKMAAVRKENFEGTQISIDKIMADKPRRVAEFVLDVTFPAHFTDAQKKLYLSAVNACPVHQTLHPDVKVTVNVK
;
A
#
# COMPACT_ATOMS: atom_id res chain seq x y z
N MET A 1 8.90 0.06 19.07
CA MET A 1 9.89 0.21 17.98
C MET A 1 9.99 -1.12 17.27
N THR A 2 9.93 -1.12 15.94
CA THR A 2 10.06 -2.34 15.12
C THR A 2 11.28 -2.18 14.23
N THR A 3 12.23 -3.10 14.34
CA THR A 3 13.45 -3.10 13.52
C THR A 3 13.22 -3.91 12.25
N ILE A 4 13.57 -3.35 11.11
CA ILE A 4 13.62 -4.03 9.81
C ILE A 4 15.06 -3.95 9.32
N SER A 5 15.71 -5.11 9.18
CA SER A 5 17.08 -5.18 8.65
C SER A 5 17.01 -5.33 7.14
N CYS A 6 17.85 -4.61 6.39
CA CYS A 6 17.91 -4.68 4.94
C CYS A 6 19.35 -4.97 4.47
N THR A 7 19.53 -6.02 3.69
CA THR A 7 20.82 -6.41 3.12
C THR A 7 20.75 -6.30 1.60
N TYR A 8 21.71 -5.62 0.99
CA TYR A 8 21.90 -5.65 -0.46
C TYR A 8 22.49 -7.00 -0.87
N THR A 9 21.82 -7.73 -1.75
CA THR A 9 22.21 -9.09 -2.17
C THR A 9 22.92 -9.13 -3.51
N GLY A 10 23.13 -7.96 -4.14
CA GLY A 10 23.73 -7.83 -5.46
C GLY A 10 22.70 -7.65 -6.57
N ASP A 11 23.16 -7.20 -7.75
CA ASP A 11 22.35 -7.13 -8.98
C ASP A 11 21.02 -6.37 -8.85
N GLY A 12 21.00 -5.30 -8.03
CA GLY A 12 19.79 -4.50 -7.80
C GLY A 12 18.82 -5.06 -6.77
N GLU A 13 19.13 -6.21 -6.15
CA GLU A 13 18.26 -6.90 -5.20
C GLU A 13 18.58 -6.58 -3.73
N THR A 14 17.55 -6.55 -2.90
CA THR A 14 17.68 -6.49 -1.44
C THR A 14 16.81 -7.52 -0.74
N LYS A 15 17.26 -7.94 0.43
CA LYS A 15 16.52 -8.81 1.35
C LYS A 15 16.24 -8.06 2.65
N LEU A 16 14.95 -7.93 2.98
CA LEU A 16 14.47 -7.33 4.22
C LEU A 16 14.03 -8.41 5.19
N VAL A 17 14.35 -8.25 6.48
CA VAL A 17 13.93 -9.15 7.56
C VAL A 17 13.20 -8.35 8.64
N HIS A 18 11.95 -8.71 8.89
CA HIS A 18 11.16 -8.15 10.00
C HIS A 18 11.63 -8.74 11.32
N GLY A 19 12.29 -7.93 12.16
CA GLY A 19 12.94 -8.40 13.38
C GLY A 19 12.05 -9.24 14.32
N PRO A 20 10.81 -8.80 14.63
CA PRO A 20 9.94 -9.53 15.55
C PRO A 20 9.48 -10.91 15.09
N THR A 21 9.29 -11.13 13.77
CA THR A 21 8.69 -12.38 13.25
C THR A 21 9.63 -13.19 12.38
N GLY A 22 10.77 -12.63 11.98
CA GLY A 22 11.68 -13.24 11.01
C GLY A 22 11.12 -13.26 9.58
N THR A 23 9.95 -12.66 9.32
CA THR A 23 9.36 -12.60 7.98
C THR A 23 10.29 -11.88 7.01
N VAL A 24 10.41 -12.43 5.80
CA VAL A 24 11.32 -11.92 4.77
C VAL A 24 10.53 -11.27 3.64
N LEU A 25 11.02 -10.15 3.14
CA LEU A 25 10.62 -9.55 1.87
C LEU A 25 11.86 -9.40 0.99
N GLU A 26 11.68 -9.55 -0.32
CA GLU A 26 12.71 -9.30 -1.31
C GLU A 26 12.27 -8.15 -2.20
N THR A 27 13.20 -7.25 -2.55
CA THR A 27 12.96 -6.21 -3.56
C THR A 27 13.99 -6.23 -4.66
N ASP A 28 13.61 -5.72 -5.82
CA ASP A 28 14.49 -5.60 -6.99
C ASP A 28 14.39 -4.18 -7.57
N LEU A 29 15.43 -3.77 -8.27
CA LEU A 29 15.40 -2.55 -9.06
C LEU A 29 14.38 -2.73 -10.21
N PRO A 30 13.44 -1.81 -10.41
CA PRO A 30 12.43 -1.97 -11.44
C PRO A 30 12.99 -1.71 -12.85
N PRO A 31 12.37 -2.24 -13.91
CA PRO A 31 12.88 -2.13 -15.28
C PRO A 31 12.94 -0.69 -15.79
N ASP A 32 11.99 0.14 -15.37
CA ASP A 32 11.92 1.57 -15.70
C ASP A 32 13.06 2.41 -15.07
N ASN A 33 13.89 1.79 -14.23
CA ASN A 33 15.09 2.39 -13.65
C ASN A 33 16.34 1.50 -13.83
N GLY A 34 16.38 0.70 -14.91
CA GLY A 34 17.55 -0.09 -15.30
C GLY A 34 17.73 -1.42 -14.58
N GLY A 35 16.72 -1.87 -13.83
CA GLY A 35 16.72 -3.17 -13.18
C GLY A 35 16.02 -4.27 -13.98
N LYS A 36 15.78 -5.41 -13.33
CA LYS A 36 15.18 -6.60 -13.96
C LYS A 36 13.73 -6.83 -13.55
N GLY A 37 13.22 -6.11 -12.54
CA GLY A 37 11.81 -6.19 -12.14
C GLY A 37 11.35 -7.58 -11.68
N ARG A 38 12.22 -8.37 -11.06
CA ARG A 38 11.94 -9.77 -10.65
C ARG A 38 11.06 -9.88 -9.40
N ARG A 39 10.99 -8.79 -8.64
CA ARG A 39 10.29 -8.65 -7.34
C ARG A 39 9.64 -7.27 -7.28
N PHE A 40 8.88 -7.03 -6.22
CA PHE A 40 8.44 -5.68 -5.86
C PHE A 40 9.66 -4.75 -5.82
N SER A 41 9.58 -3.58 -6.43
CA SER A 41 10.55 -2.53 -6.17
C SER A 41 10.29 -1.86 -4.81
N PRO A 42 11.26 -1.12 -4.25
CA PRO A 42 11.03 -0.36 -3.02
C PRO A 42 9.81 0.58 -3.09
N THR A 43 9.52 1.17 -4.25
CA THR A 43 8.34 2.03 -4.43
C THR A 43 7.06 1.24 -4.68
N ASP A 44 7.13 -0.01 -5.16
CA ASP A 44 5.97 -0.92 -5.12
C ASP A 44 5.62 -1.29 -3.67
N LEU A 45 6.62 -1.54 -2.82
CA LEU A 45 6.39 -1.77 -1.41
C LEU A 45 5.74 -0.57 -0.71
N LEU A 46 6.06 0.66 -1.13
CA LEU A 46 5.38 1.85 -0.63
C LEU A 46 3.89 1.85 -1.01
N ALA A 47 3.56 1.53 -2.27
CA ALA A 47 2.18 1.39 -2.73
C ALA A 47 1.44 0.28 -1.96
N SER A 48 2.08 -0.89 -1.83
CA SER A 48 1.55 -2.03 -1.08
C SER A 48 1.31 -1.70 0.39
N ALA A 49 2.24 -0.98 1.03
CA ALA A 49 2.08 -0.51 2.40
C ALA A 49 0.88 0.43 2.53
N PHE A 50 0.68 1.34 1.57
CA PHE A 50 -0.46 2.25 1.59
C PHE A 50 -1.79 1.49 1.46
N ALA A 51 -1.96 0.65 0.44
CA ALA A 51 -3.18 -0.13 0.24
C ALA A 51 -3.48 -1.05 1.43
N SER A 52 -2.46 -1.75 1.94
CA SER A 52 -2.58 -2.63 3.10
C SER A 52 -2.98 -1.86 4.36
N CYS A 53 -2.38 -0.69 4.59
CA CYS A 53 -2.71 0.16 5.73
C CYS A 53 -4.17 0.63 5.67
N VAL A 54 -4.63 1.09 4.49
CA VAL A 54 -6.03 1.50 4.28
C VAL A 54 -6.99 0.33 4.58
N LEU A 55 -6.79 -0.84 3.97
CA LEU A 55 -7.64 -2.02 4.22
C LEU A 55 -7.63 -2.44 5.68
N THR A 56 -6.48 -2.39 6.36
CA THR A 56 -6.37 -2.74 7.78
C THR A 56 -7.19 -1.79 8.66
N ILE A 57 -7.17 -0.48 8.38
CA ILE A 57 -7.98 0.49 9.13
C ILE A 57 -9.47 0.32 8.82
N MET A 58 -9.85 0.08 7.56
CA MET A 58 -11.25 -0.23 7.19
C MET A 58 -11.75 -1.49 7.91
N GLY A 59 -10.95 -2.56 7.91
CA GLY A 59 -11.27 -3.80 8.63
C GLY A 59 -11.43 -3.58 10.12
N LYS A 60 -10.58 -2.73 10.74
CA LYS A 60 -10.75 -2.32 12.14
C LYS A 60 -12.08 -1.59 12.37
N MET A 61 -12.47 -0.68 11.48
CA MET A 61 -13.76 0.02 11.56
C MET A 61 -14.93 -0.96 11.45
N ALA A 62 -14.88 -1.91 10.52
CA ALA A 62 -15.92 -2.92 10.34
C ALA A 62 -16.02 -3.86 11.55
N ALA A 63 -14.89 -4.26 12.13
CA ALA A 63 -14.84 -5.10 13.33
C ALA A 63 -15.57 -4.45 14.52
N VAL A 64 -15.38 -3.14 14.75
CA VAL A 64 -16.12 -2.38 15.80
C VAL A 64 -17.64 -2.45 15.59
N ARG A 65 -18.07 -2.51 14.33
CA ARG A 65 -19.48 -2.58 13.92
C ARG A 65 -20.01 -4.01 13.78
N LYS A 66 -19.15 -5.01 14.02
CA LYS A 66 -19.47 -6.45 13.84
C LYS A 66 -19.93 -6.79 12.41
N GLU A 67 -19.39 -6.08 11.42
CA GLU A 67 -19.68 -6.29 10.00
C GLU A 67 -18.60 -7.20 9.38
N ASN A 68 -19.00 -8.18 8.55
CA ASN A 68 -18.03 -9.01 7.84
C ASN A 68 -17.37 -8.20 6.71
N PHE A 69 -16.07 -7.94 6.84
CA PHE A 69 -15.28 -7.15 5.89
C PHE A 69 -14.40 -8.01 4.96
N GLU A 70 -14.38 -9.32 5.18
CA GLU A 70 -13.60 -10.26 4.37
C GLU A 70 -14.00 -10.17 2.89
N GLY A 71 -13.00 -10.25 2.01
CA GLY A 71 -13.19 -10.14 0.57
C GLY A 71 -13.16 -8.71 0.03
N THR A 72 -13.05 -7.67 0.87
CA THR A 72 -12.78 -6.30 0.39
C THR A 72 -11.37 -6.21 -0.17
N GLN A 73 -11.24 -5.61 -1.35
CA GLN A 73 -9.99 -5.55 -2.11
C GLN A 73 -9.63 -4.12 -2.49
N ILE A 74 -8.33 -3.85 -2.59
CA ILE A 74 -7.79 -2.63 -3.20
C ILE A 74 -6.76 -3.05 -4.24
N SER A 75 -6.96 -2.63 -5.48
CA SER A 75 -5.87 -2.54 -6.46
C SER A 75 -5.30 -1.12 -6.40
N ILE A 76 -3.97 -1.00 -6.47
CA ILE A 76 -3.31 0.29 -6.38
C ILE A 76 -2.29 0.46 -7.50
N ASP A 77 -2.46 1.51 -8.28
CA ASP A 77 -1.47 1.96 -9.24
C ASP A 77 -0.63 3.07 -8.62
N LYS A 78 0.69 3.01 -8.81
CA LYS A 78 1.61 4.10 -8.51
C LYS A 78 2.00 4.79 -9.82
N ILE A 79 1.94 6.11 -9.83
CA ILE A 79 2.36 6.93 -10.96
C ILE A 79 3.63 7.66 -10.55
N MET A 80 4.71 7.41 -11.27
CA MET A 80 6.02 8.02 -11.00
C MET A 80 6.12 9.38 -11.68
N ALA A 81 6.68 10.37 -10.99
CA ALA A 81 7.19 11.59 -11.61
C ALA A 81 8.71 11.56 -11.67
N ASP A 82 9.26 12.25 -12.66
CA ASP A 82 10.70 12.47 -12.81
C ASP A 82 11.09 13.84 -12.25
N LYS A 83 12.38 14.00 -11.91
CA LYS A 83 13.01 15.28 -11.50
C LYS A 83 12.34 16.00 -10.31
N PRO A 84 12.50 15.54 -9.05
CA PRO A 84 13.18 14.29 -8.64
C PRO A 84 12.26 13.08 -8.85
N ARG A 85 12.89 11.92 -9.07
CA ARG A 85 12.19 10.63 -9.20
C ARG A 85 11.47 10.28 -7.91
N ARG A 86 10.14 10.25 -7.94
CA ARG A 86 9.29 9.94 -6.78
C ARG A 86 7.92 9.42 -7.22
N VAL A 87 7.14 8.89 -6.30
CA VAL A 87 5.71 8.67 -6.54
C VAL A 87 5.00 10.02 -6.53
N ALA A 88 4.27 10.34 -7.59
CA ALA A 88 3.47 11.55 -7.68
C ALA A 88 1.99 11.30 -7.38
N GLU A 89 1.48 10.11 -7.72
CA GLU A 89 0.09 9.77 -7.50
C GLU A 89 -0.07 8.28 -7.14
N PHE A 90 -1.03 8.02 -6.24
CA PHE A 90 -1.61 6.71 -6.03
C PHE A 90 -3.06 6.69 -6.50
N VAL A 91 -3.42 5.70 -7.31
CA VAL A 91 -4.81 5.47 -7.74
C VAL A 91 -5.28 4.18 -7.10
N LEU A 92 -6.27 4.27 -6.21
CA LEU A 92 -6.82 3.15 -5.47
C LEU A 92 -8.18 2.77 -6.07
N ASP A 93 -8.28 1.55 -6.58
CA ASP A 93 -9.53 0.95 -6.99
C ASP A 93 -10.03 0.00 -5.89
N VAL A 94 -11.06 0.43 -5.16
CA VAL A 94 -11.62 -0.30 -4.02
C VAL A 94 -12.84 -1.11 -4.48
N THR A 95 -12.81 -2.42 -4.24
CA THR A 95 -13.95 -3.32 -4.51
C THR A 95 -14.48 -3.85 -3.19
N PHE A 96 -15.74 -3.55 -2.89
CA PHE A 96 -16.42 -4.04 -1.69
C PHE A 96 -17.28 -5.27 -2.00
N PRO A 97 -17.41 -6.21 -1.05
CA PRO A 97 -18.44 -7.24 -1.13
C PRO A 97 -19.84 -6.66 -1.34
N ALA A 98 -20.70 -7.40 -2.05
CA ALA A 98 -22.03 -6.94 -2.48
C ALA A 98 -22.97 -6.58 -1.33
N HIS A 99 -22.73 -7.07 -0.11
CA HIS A 99 -23.57 -6.81 1.06
C HIS A 99 -23.37 -5.42 1.68
N PHE A 100 -22.34 -4.67 1.27
CA PHE A 100 -22.13 -3.31 1.78
C PHE A 100 -22.99 -2.29 1.04
N THR A 101 -23.74 -1.49 1.81
CA THR A 101 -24.47 -0.33 1.32
C THR A 101 -23.51 0.81 0.94
N ASP A 102 -23.96 1.74 0.09
CA ASP A 102 -23.15 2.91 -0.28
C ASP A 102 -22.77 3.79 0.92
N ALA A 103 -23.64 3.86 1.94
CA ALA A 103 -23.35 4.56 3.19
C ALA A 103 -22.20 3.90 3.96
N GLN A 104 -22.17 2.56 4.02
CA GLN A 104 -21.07 1.81 4.63
C GLN A 104 -19.78 1.94 3.81
N LYS A 105 -19.85 1.81 2.48
CA LYS A 105 -18.69 2.03 1.59
C LYS A 105 -18.09 3.40 1.83
N LYS A 106 -18.91 4.47 1.81
CA LYS A 106 -18.46 5.85 2.07
C LYS A 106 -17.83 6.01 3.44
N LEU A 107 -18.40 5.37 4.47
CA LEU A 107 -17.81 5.35 5.81
C LEU A 107 -16.41 4.72 5.78
N TYR A 108 -16.27 3.52 5.23
CA TYR A 108 -14.96 2.84 5.20
C TYR A 108 -13.92 3.59 4.36
N LEU A 109 -14.31 4.23 3.27
CA LEU A 109 -13.42 5.05 2.46
C LEU A 109 -12.81 6.24 3.22
N SER A 110 -13.38 6.67 4.36
CA SER A 110 -12.73 7.67 5.21
C SER A 110 -11.37 7.20 5.74
N ALA A 111 -11.13 5.88 5.81
CA ALA A 111 -9.86 5.29 6.21
C ALA A 111 -8.70 5.67 5.27
N VAL A 112 -8.98 5.97 3.99
CA VAL A 112 -7.94 6.38 3.04
C VAL A 112 -7.19 7.58 3.56
N ASN A 113 -7.90 8.58 4.08
CA ASN A 113 -7.30 9.83 4.59
C ASN A 113 -6.83 9.74 6.04
N ALA A 114 -7.20 8.70 6.77
CA ALA A 114 -6.90 8.57 8.20
C ALA A 114 -5.78 7.55 8.50
N CYS A 115 -5.36 6.75 7.52
CA CYS A 115 -4.40 5.69 7.79
C CYS A 115 -2.99 6.26 8.07
N PRO A 116 -2.22 5.64 8.99
CA PRO A 116 -0.87 6.11 9.32
C PRO A 116 0.07 6.28 8.12
N VAL A 117 -0.04 5.41 7.11
CA VAL A 117 0.81 5.51 5.91
C VAL A 117 0.50 6.79 5.14
N HIS A 118 -0.77 7.11 4.88
CA HIS A 118 -1.14 8.37 4.20
C HIS A 118 -0.63 9.58 4.98
N GLN A 119 -0.81 9.60 6.29
CA GLN A 119 -0.33 10.68 7.17
C GLN A 119 1.20 10.86 7.16
N THR A 120 1.94 9.90 6.60
CA THR A 120 3.41 9.93 6.48
C THR A 120 3.87 10.27 5.05
N LEU A 121 2.98 10.22 4.05
CA LEU A 121 3.33 10.54 2.67
C LEU A 121 3.68 12.02 2.53
N HIS A 122 4.50 12.32 1.52
CA HIS A 122 4.78 13.71 1.17
C HIS A 122 3.48 14.41 0.75
N PRO A 123 3.21 15.67 1.19
CA PRO A 123 1.95 16.36 0.91
C PRO A 123 1.59 16.48 -0.58
N ASP A 124 2.60 16.58 -1.44
CA ASP A 124 2.42 16.66 -2.90
C ASP A 124 1.99 15.34 -3.57
N VAL A 125 1.95 14.21 -2.83
CA VAL A 125 1.47 12.95 -3.39
C VAL A 125 -0.04 13.02 -3.55
N LYS A 126 -0.52 12.98 -4.79
CA LYS A 126 -1.94 12.91 -5.09
C LYS A 126 -2.49 11.52 -4.76
N VAL A 127 -3.71 11.48 -4.23
CA VAL A 127 -4.44 10.23 -3.99
C VAL A 127 -5.78 10.30 -4.69
N THR A 128 -6.01 9.38 -5.62
CA THR A 128 -7.27 9.20 -6.32
C THR A 128 -7.90 7.89 -5.86
N VAL A 129 -9.22 7.90 -5.61
CA VAL A 129 -9.94 6.73 -5.10
C VAL A 129 -11.17 6.49 -5.97
N ASN A 130 -11.26 5.28 -6.53
CA ASN A 130 -12.41 4.80 -7.27
C ASN A 130 -13.06 3.65 -6.50
N VAL A 131 -14.38 3.54 -6.59
CA VAL A 131 -15.15 2.42 -6.04
C VAL A 131 -15.69 1.60 -7.21
N LYS A 132 -15.34 0.32 -7.26
CA LYS A 132 -15.87 -0.65 -8.23
C LYS A 132 -17.06 -1.42 -7.65
#